data_AF-A0A371DX18-F1
#
_entry.id   AF-A0A371DX18-F1
#
_cell.length_a   1.000
_cell.length_b   1.000
_cell.length_c   1.000
_cell.angle_alpha   90.00
_cell.angle_beta   90.00
_cell.angle_gamma   90.00
#
_symmetry.space_group_name_H-M   'P 1'
#
loop_
_entity.id
_entity.type
_entity.pdbx_description
1 polymer ?
#
loop_
_entity_poly.entity_id
_entity_poly.type
_entity_poly.pdbx_seq_one_letter_code
_entity_poly.pdbx_strand_id
1 'polypeptide(L)'
;MDLYTPYRSKGATTSKGVGTTEFDILKSSHKFLREDAEEEDSKLSWDERLAKKYYSSLYREYAVCDLKHYKSGNFALRWRTETEVLSGAGETTCGNTRCPLHNEFPGDGDDVRPALTTLELPFAYEEHGEKKFALVKVVLCPKCCKKLMWKRTKEKEEQRRR
;
A
#
# COMPACT_ATOMS: atom_id res chain seq x y z
N MET A 1 -45.55 10.38 23.76
CA MET A 1 -44.35 11.25 23.79
C MET A 1 -43.44 10.71 22.71
N ASP A 2 -43.77 11.09 21.48
CA ASP A 2 -43.16 10.61 20.24
C ASP A 2 -42.11 11.63 19.78
N LEU A 3 -40.83 11.28 19.86
CA LEU A 3 -39.76 12.05 19.23
C LEU A 3 -38.61 11.13 18.79
N TYR A 4 -38.83 10.37 17.71
CA TYR A 4 -37.74 10.12 16.75
C TYR A 4 -38.32 9.71 15.39
N THR A 5 -38.31 10.64 14.45
CA THR A 5 -38.69 10.39 13.05
C THR A 5 -37.43 10.01 12.26
N PRO A 6 -37.37 8.84 11.60
CA PRO A 6 -36.22 8.50 10.78
C PRO A 6 -36.15 9.42 9.56
N TYR A 7 -34.96 9.99 9.34
CA TYR A 7 -34.65 10.83 8.19
C TYR A 7 -34.71 10.00 6.90
N ARG A 8 -35.80 10.16 6.15
CA ARG A 8 -35.97 9.60 4.81
C ARG A 8 -35.39 10.58 3.80
N SER A 9 -34.14 10.37 3.39
CA SER A 9 -33.57 11.10 2.26
C SER A 9 -34.32 10.73 0.98
N LYS A 10 -35.16 11.65 0.49
CA LYS A 10 -35.61 11.63 -0.90
C LYS A 10 -34.44 12.07 -1.79
N GLY A 11 -33.54 11.12 -2.09
CA GLY A 11 -32.57 11.28 -3.16
C GLY A 11 -33.29 11.09 -4.49
N ALA A 12 -33.43 12.17 -5.25
CA ALA A 12 -33.96 12.17 -6.60
C ALA A 12 -33.20 11.14 -7.46
N THR A 13 -33.94 10.30 -8.19
CA THR A 13 -33.39 9.46 -9.25
C THR A 13 -32.87 10.37 -10.36
N THR A 14 -31.60 10.73 -10.30
CA THR A 14 -30.91 11.30 -11.46
C THR A 14 -30.80 10.22 -12.50
N SER A 15 -31.36 10.49 -13.68
CA SER A 15 -31.24 9.66 -14.87
C SER A 15 -29.77 9.29 -15.10
N LYS A 16 -29.46 7.98 -15.06
CA LYS A 16 -28.17 7.44 -15.48
C LYS A 16 -27.91 7.83 -16.94
N GLY A 17 -27.18 8.92 -17.15
CA GLY A 17 -26.33 9.02 -18.32
C GLY A 17 -25.34 7.87 -18.25
N VAL A 18 -25.12 7.18 -19.37
CA VAL A 18 -23.96 6.30 -19.53
C VAL A 18 -22.74 7.21 -19.52
N GLY A 19 -22.29 7.57 -18.33
CA GLY A 19 -21.22 8.53 -18.09
C GLY A 19 -20.13 7.85 -17.29
N THR A 20 -18.90 8.05 -17.72
CA THR A 20 -17.66 7.69 -17.02
C THR A 20 -17.81 8.04 -15.54
N THR A 21 -17.69 7.05 -14.66
CA THR A 21 -17.81 7.27 -13.21
C THR A 21 -16.56 7.97 -12.67
N GLU A 22 -16.63 8.61 -11.50
CA GLU A 22 -15.44 9.14 -10.83
C GLU A 22 -14.37 8.06 -10.63
N PHE A 23 -14.78 6.81 -10.40
CA PHE A 23 -13.87 5.68 -10.32
C PHE A 23 -13.16 5.40 -11.66
N ASP A 24 -13.87 5.50 -12.78
CA ASP A 24 -13.29 5.33 -14.12
C ASP A 24 -12.29 6.46 -14.43
N ILE A 25 -12.60 7.70 -14.02
CA ILE A 25 -11.73 8.88 -14.16
C ILE A 25 -10.46 8.71 -13.32
N LEU A 26 -10.61 8.27 -12.07
CA LEU A 26 -9.47 7.98 -11.20
C LEU A 26 -8.59 6.88 -11.81
N LYS A 27 -9.20 5.84 -12.37
CA LYS A 27 -8.49 4.71 -12.99
C LYS A 27 -7.72 5.14 -14.24
N SER A 28 -8.29 6.01 -15.09
CA SER A 28 -7.60 6.47 -16.30
C SER A 28 -6.43 7.41 -15.99
N SER A 29 -6.59 8.26 -14.99
CA SER A 29 -5.64 9.33 -14.64
C SER A 29 -4.72 8.96 -13.46
N HIS A 30 -4.73 7.69 -13.04
CA HIS A 30 -3.93 7.19 -11.92
C HIS A 30 -2.44 7.19 -12.27
N LYS A 31 -1.63 7.85 -11.45
CA LYS A 31 -0.16 7.73 -11.44
C LYS A 31 0.28 7.17 -10.10
N PHE A 32 1.12 6.14 -10.09
CA PHE A 32 1.65 5.47 -8.91
C PHE A 32 2.59 6.38 -8.11
N LEU A 33 3.39 7.19 -8.81
CA LEU A 33 4.10 8.32 -8.23
C LEU A 33 3.78 9.59 -9.04
N ARG A 34 3.27 10.61 -8.35
CA ARG A 34 3.24 11.99 -8.86
C ARG A 34 4.46 12.68 -8.26
N GLU A 35 5.29 13.25 -9.11
CA GLU A 35 6.39 14.10 -8.67
C GLU A 35 5.77 15.33 -7.99
N ASP A 36 6.04 15.52 -6.70
CA ASP A 36 5.36 16.52 -5.86
C ASP A 36 5.65 17.99 -6.29
N ALA A 37 6.38 18.21 -7.39
CA ALA A 37 7.03 19.48 -7.72
C ALA A 37 6.62 20.18 -9.04
N GLU A 38 5.98 19.54 -10.03
CA GLU A 38 6.05 20.13 -11.39
C GLU A 38 4.76 20.71 -11.98
N GLU A 39 3.57 20.35 -11.51
CA GLU A 39 2.32 20.83 -12.12
C GLU A 39 1.48 21.65 -11.15
N GLU A 40 1.55 22.97 -11.34
CA GLU A 40 0.66 23.96 -10.74
C GLU A 40 -0.79 23.55 -10.99
N ASP A 41 -1.63 23.49 -9.94
CA ASP A 41 -3.02 22.99 -10.06
C ASP A 41 -3.81 23.71 -11.17
N SER A 42 -3.47 24.98 -11.45
CA SER A 42 -4.00 25.81 -12.53
C SER A 42 -3.91 25.14 -13.92
N LYS A 43 -2.89 24.31 -14.17
CA LYS A 43 -2.61 23.68 -15.48
C LYS A 43 -3.22 22.28 -15.64
N LEU A 44 -3.65 21.67 -14.54
CA LEU A 44 -4.22 20.33 -14.52
C LEU A 44 -5.68 20.32 -14.98
N SER A 45 -6.06 19.30 -15.75
CA SER A 45 -7.47 18.99 -16.02
C SER A 45 -8.22 18.65 -14.73
N TRP A 46 -9.56 18.74 -14.76
CA TRP A 46 -10.38 18.39 -13.59
C TRP A 46 -10.13 16.93 -13.13
N ASP A 47 -10.00 16.00 -14.07
CA ASP A 47 -9.69 14.59 -13.84
C ASP A 47 -8.33 14.41 -13.12
N GLU A 48 -7.31 15.15 -13.56
CA GLU A 48 -5.98 15.11 -12.96
C GLU A 48 -5.95 15.76 -11.57
N ARG A 49 -6.72 16.82 -11.34
CA ARG A 49 -6.89 17.42 -10.01
C ARG A 49 -7.55 16.45 -9.05
N LEU A 50 -8.59 15.74 -9.49
CA LEU A 50 -9.27 14.71 -8.70
C LEU A 50 -8.29 13.58 -8.32
N ALA A 51 -7.54 13.08 -9.29
CA ALA A 51 -6.54 12.04 -9.05
C ALA A 51 -5.36 12.52 -8.18
N LYS A 52 -4.92 13.78 -8.33
CA LYS A 52 -3.88 14.39 -7.46
C LYS A 52 -4.37 14.53 -6.02
N LYS A 53 -5.61 14.98 -5.80
CA LYS A 53 -6.22 15.06 -4.47
C LYS A 53 -6.37 13.70 -3.81
N TYR A 54 -6.75 12.67 -4.59
CA TYR A 54 -6.77 11.30 -4.07
C TYR A 54 -5.36 10.84 -3.68
N TYR A 55 -4.37 11.06 -4.56
CA TYR A 55 -2.98 10.69 -4.31
C TYR A 55 -2.35 11.38 -3.08
N SER A 56 -2.66 12.65 -2.83
CA SER A 56 -2.18 13.37 -1.64
C SER A 56 -2.80 12.90 -0.34
N SER A 57 -3.99 12.28 -0.39
CA SER A 57 -4.62 11.66 0.79
C SER A 57 -3.98 10.31 1.17
N LEU A 58 -3.19 9.70 0.29
CA LEU A 58 -2.58 8.40 0.54
C LEU A 58 -1.35 8.52 1.45
N TYR A 59 -1.35 7.75 2.54
CA TYR A 59 -0.17 7.53 3.37
C TYR A 59 0.76 6.50 2.72
N ARG A 60 1.84 6.98 2.09
CA ARG A 60 2.76 6.19 1.24
C ARG A 60 4.16 6.01 1.83
N GLU A 61 4.32 6.16 3.14
CA GLU A 61 5.63 6.00 3.78
C GLU A 61 6.07 4.53 3.84
N TYR A 62 5.16 3.65 4.27
CA TYR A 62 5.40 2.21 4.41
C TYR A 62 4.42 1.41 3.56
N ALA A 63 4.93 0.41 2.86
CA ALA A 63 4.14 -0.61 2.19
C ALA A 63 4.12 -1.91 3.00
N VAL A 64 3.16 -2.76 2.67
CA VAL A 64 3.04 -4.13 3.19
C VAL A 64 3.32 -5.13 2.07
N CYS A 65 3.78 -6.31 2.46
CA CYS A 65 4.13 -7.37 1.54
C CYS A 65 3.36 -8.67 1.80
N ASP A 66 3.24 -9.51 0.77
CA ASP A 66 2.86 -10.91 0.91
C ASP A 66 4.05 -11.80 0.51
N LEU A 67 4.65 -12.43 1.52
CA LEU A 67 5.79 -13.33 1.34
C LEU A 67 5.39 -14.80 1.11
N LYS A 68 4.16 -15.12 0.72
CA LYS A 68 3.71 -16.52 0.48
C LYS A 68 4.63 -17.30 -0.45
N HIS A 69 5.10 -16.68 -1.52
CA HIS A 69 5.88 -17.32 -2.58
C HIS A 69 7.39 -17.02 -2.50
N TYR A 70 7.89 -16.60 -1.33
CA TYR A 70 9.29 -16.18 -1.15
C TYR A 70 10.33 -17.22 -1.60
N LYS A 71 9.99 -18.52 -1.53
CA LYS A 71 10.88 -19.61 -1.96
C LYS A 71 11.13 -19.62 -3.48
N SER A 72 10.17 -19.18 -4.30
CA SER A 72 10.38 -19.03 -5.74
C SER A 72 11.11 -17.74 -6.09
N GLY A 73 11.24 -16.80 -5.14
CA GLY A 73 11.76 -15.45 -5.33
C GLY A 73 10.67 -14.41 -5.55
N ASN A 74 9.40 -14.83 -5.57
CA ASN A 74 8.27 -13.94 -5.84
C ASN A 74 7.62 -13.46 -4.52
N PHE A 75 7.28 -12.19 -4.47
CA PHE A 75 6.48 -11.59 -3.42
C PHE A 75 5.70 -10.40 -4.00
N ALA A 76 4.60 -10.05 -3.34
CA ALA A 76 3.77 -8.91 -3.73
C ALA A 76 3.97 -7.76 -2.74
N LEU A 77 3.79 -6.53 -3.23
CA LEU A 77 3.81 -5.31 -2.45
C LEU A 77 2.53 -4.52 -2.73
N ARG A 78 2.02 -3.83 -1.71
CA ARG A 78 0.96 -2.82 -1.85
C ARG A 78 1.09 -1.76 -0.77
N TRP A 79 0.53 -0.58 -1.02
CA TRP A 79 0.34 0.42 0.03
C TRP A 79 -0.61 -0.08 1.11
N ARG A 80 -0.45 0.49 2.31
CA ARG A 80 -1.33 0.23 3.44
C ARG A 80 -2.73 0.75 3.17
N THR A 81 -3.72 0.03 3.68
CA THR A 81 -5.12 0.46 3.75
C THR A 81 -5.31 1.44 4.89
N GLU A 82 -6.38 2.22 4.87
CA GLU A 82 -6.73 3.15 5.95
C GLU A 82 -6.73 2.46 7.33
N THR A 83 -7.33 1.27 7.42
CA THR A 83 -7.37 0.49 8.67
C THR A 83 -5.97 0.08 9.14
N GLU A 84 -5.06 -0.26 8.23
CA GLU A 84 -3.66 -0.60 8.57
C GLU A 84 -2.86 0.65 8.99
N VAL A 85 -3.12 1.80 8.37
CA VAL A 85 -2.47 3.07 8.75
C VAL A 85 -2.92 3.49 10.14
N LEU A 86 -4.24 3.50 10.41
CA LEU A 86 -4.80 3.87 11.72
C LEU A 86 -4.35 2.91 12.83
N SER A 87 -4.15 1.63 12.49
CA SER A 87 -3.62 0.62 13.41
C SER A 87 -2.08 0.58 13.44
N GLY A 88 -1.35 1.40 12.70
CA GLY A 88 0.12 1.29 12.61
C GLY A 88 0.63 -0.06 12.07
N ALA A 89 -0.24 -0.91 11.53
CA ALA A 89 0.12 -2.20 10.99
C ALA A 89 1.12 -2.03 9.83
N GLY A 90 2.22 -2.79 9.86
CA GLY A 90 3.30 -2.68 8.90
C GLY A 90 4.24 -1.47 9.07
N GLU A 91 4.06 -0.68 10.13
CA GLU A 91 4.98 0.37 10.57
C GLU A 91 5.53 0.06 11.97
N THR A 92 4.64 -0.12 12.95
CA THR A 92 4.99 -0.55 14.31
C THR A 92 4.95 -2.07 14.48
N THR A 93 4.47 -2.77 13.45
CA THR A 93 4.33 -4.21 13.38
C THR A 93 4.98 -4.77 12.10
N CYS A 94 4.98 -6.09 11.92
CA CYS A 94 5.55 -6.71 10.73
C CYS A 94 4.68 -6.42 9.49
N GLY A 95 5.26 -5.84 8.45
CA GLY A 95 4.61 -5.53 7.18
C GLY A 95 4.29 -6.73 6.29
N ASN A 96 4.67 -7.95 6.67
CA ASN A 96 4.19 -9.15 5.96
C ASN A 96 2.78 -9.49 6.42
N THR A 97 1.80 -9.30 5.55
CA THR A 97 0.36 -9.53 5.78
C THR A 97 0.01 -10.95 6.27
N ARG A 98 0.89 -11.93 6.03
CA ARG A 98 0.74 -13.32 6.52
C ARG A 98 1.51 -13.62 7.81
N CYS A 99 2.10 -12.61 8.43
CA CYS A 99 2.80 -12.75 9.70
C CYS A 99 1.80 -12.61 10.85
N PRO A 100 1.87 -13.44 11.91
CA PRO A 100 1.05 -13.24 13.11
C PRO A 100 1.26 -11.85 13.71
N LEU A 101 2.52 -11.39 13.73
CA LEU A 101 2.94 -10.05 14.17
C LEU A 101 2.49 -8.91 13.25
N HIS A 102 1.58 -9.12 12.30
CA HIS A 102 1.06 -8.05 11.45
C HIS A 102 -0.06 -7.28 12.14
N ASN A 103 -0.99 -8.01 12.75
CA ASN A 103 -2.18 -7.45 13.41
C ASN A 103 -2.03 -7.36 14.93
N GLU A 104 -0.96 -7.92 15.49
CA GLU A 104 -0.72 -7.90 16.93
C GLU A 104 -0.24 -6.50 17.36
N PHE A 105 -1.18 -5.72 17.91
CA PHE A 105 -0.85 -4.53 18.71
C PHE A 105 -0.35 -4.98 20.09
N PRO A 106 0.66 -4.30 20.64
CA PRO A 106 1.01 -4.53 22.03
C PRO A 106 -0.15 -4.19 22.98
N GLY A 107 -0.56 -5.17 23.77
CA GLY A 107 -1.11 -4.87 25.10
C GLY A 107 0.04 -4.48 26.04
N ASP A 108 -0.28 -3.75 27.11
CA ASP A 108 0.61 -3.22 28.16
C ASP A 108 1.49 -4.24 28.92
N GLY A 109 1.62 -5.50 28.47
CA GLY A 109 2.05 -6.61 29.31
C GLY A 109 3.25 -7.46 28.86
N ASP A 110 3.89 -7.22 27.71
CA ASP A 110 5.03 -8.07 27.31
C ASP A 110 6.08 -7.34 26.45
N ASP A 111 7.28 -7.14 27.01
CA ASP A 111 8.45 -6.53 26.39
C ASP A 111 9.15 -7.43 25.35
N VAL A 112 8.59 -8.61 25.05
CA VAL A 112 9.20 -9.61 24.15
C VAL A 112 8.80 -9.35 22.69
N ARG A 113 9.11 -8.16 22.18
CA ARG A 113 8.95 -7.88 20.73
C ARG A 113 10.23 -8.19 19.98
N PRO A 114 10.15 -8.91 18.85
CA PRO A 114 11.32 -9.08 18.00
C PRO A 114 11.68 -7.74 17.35
N ALA A 115 12.97 -7.42 17.30
CA ALA A 115 13.46 -6.21 16.63
C ALA A 115 12.94 -6.15 15.18
N LEU A 116 12.18 -5.10 14.87
CA LEU A 116 11.72 -4.82 13.52
C LEU A 116 12.82 -4.13 12.72
N THR A 117 12.86 -4.37 11.42
CA THR A 117 13.84 -3.77 10.51
C THR A 117 13.11 -3.11 9.35
N THR A 118 13.38 -1.83 9.14
CA THR A 118 12.94 -1.10 7.94
C THR A 118 13.89 -1.41 6.80
N LEU A 119 13.36 -1.84 5.66
CA LEU A 119 14.10 -2.15 4.45
C LEU A 119 13.52 -1.38 3.28
N GLU A 120 14.39 -0.90 2.40
CA GLU A 120 13.99 -0.32 1.11
C GLU A 120 14.06 -1.40 0.03
N LEU A 121 12.94 -1.61 -0.65
CA LEU A 121 12.79 -2.62 -1.69
C LEU A 121 12.60 -1.94 -3.05
N PRO A 122 13.33 -2.38 -4.10
CA PRO A 122 13.07 -1.94 -5.45
C PRO A 122 11.73 -2.54 -5.92
N PHE A 123 10.77 -1.67 -6.21
CA PHE A 123 9.48 -2.01 -6.78
C PHE A 123 9.46 -1.60 -8.25
N ALA A 124 9.49 -2.60 -9.13
CA ALA A 124 9.32 -2.40 -10.57
C ALA A 124 7.83 -2.46 -10.91
N TYR A 125 7.35 -1.47 -11.67
CA TYR A 125 5.96 -1.43 -12.13
C TYR A 125 5.89 -0.89 -13.56
N GLU A 126 4.78 -1.19 -14.24
CA GLU A 126 4.48 -0.64 -15.56
C GLU A 126 3.38 0.40 -15.42
N GLU A 127 3.60 1.59 -15.96
CA GLU A 127 2.64 2.68 -15.95
C GLU A 127 2.57 3.27 -17.35
N HIS A 128 1.38 3.27 -17.95
CA HIS A 128 1.14 3.72 -19.33
C HIS A 128 2.08 3.10 -20.38
N GLY A 129 2.49 1.84 -20.20
CA GLY A 129 3.40 1.12 -21.10
C GLY A 129 4.89 1.37 -20.85
N GLU A 130 5.23 2.19 -19.86
CA GLU A 130 6.61 2.46 -19.45
C GLU A 130 6.96 1.70 -18.18
N LYS A 131 8.14 1.07 -18.17
CA LYS A 131 8.69 0.42 -16.96
C LYS A 131 9.31 1.47 -16.05
N LYS A 132 8.78 1.58 -14.84
CA LYS A 132 9.25 2.48 -13.80
C LYS A 132 9.73 1.69 -12.59
N PHE A 133 10.58 2.32 -11.79
CA PHE A 133 11.08 1.76 -10.54
C PHE A 133 10.91 2.76 -9.41
N ALA A 134 10.55 2.28 -8.23
CA ALA A 134 10.47 3.06 -7.01
C ALA A 134 11.12 2.30 -5.86
N LEU A 135 11.76 3.02 -4.94
CA LEU A 135 12.17 2.44 -3.67
C LEU A 135 11.02 2.56 -2.67
N VAL A 136 10.60 1.43 -2.12
CA VAL A 136 9.46 1.35 -1.20
C VAL A 136 9.96 0.82 0.14
N LYS A 137 9.60 1.50 1.23
CA LYS A 137 9.95 1.07 2.59
C LYS A 137 8.98 0.01 3.10
N VAL A 138 9.51 -1.05 3.70
CA VAL A 138 8.73 -2.10 4.38
C VAL A 138 9.39 -2.41 5.71
N VAL A 139 8.59 -2.52 6.77
CA VAL A 139 9.06 -2.94 8.10
C VAL A 139 8.86 -4.43 8.25
N LEU A 140 9.87 -5.20 8.64
CA LEU A 140 9.76 -6.66 8.79
C LEU A 140 10.40 -7.16 10.08
N CYS A 141 9.80 -8.21 10.66
CA CYS A 141 10.42 -8.94 11.75
C CYS A 141 11.58 -9.83 11.26
N PRO A 142 12.48 -10.32 12.13
CA PRO A 142 13.66 -11.07 11.72
C PRO A 142 13.34 -12.34 10.93
N LYS A 143 12.21 -13.00 11.25
CA LYS A 143 11.73 -14.18 10.51
C LYS A 143 11.34 -13.81 9.07
N CYS A 144 10.67 -12.68 8.87
CA CYS A 144 10.24 -12.24 7.55
C CYS A 144 11.39 -11.64 6.74
N CYS A 145 12.36 -10.95 7.36
CA CYS A 145 13.61 -10.54 6.71
C CYS A 145 14.36 -11.75 6.12
N LYS A 146 14.45 -12.86 6.87
CA LYS A 146 15.05 -14.10 6.36
C LYS A 146 14.28 -14.69 5.18
N LYS A 147 12.94 -14.63 5.19
CA LYS A 147 12.12 -15.07 4.06
C LYS A 147 12.36 -14.21 2.83
N LEU A 148 12.38 -12.89 2.99
CA LEU A 148 12.63 -11.96 1.90
C LEU A 148 13.99 -12.23 1.23
N MET A 149 15.03 -12.49 2.02
CA MET A 149 16.38 -12.73 1.50
C MET A 149 16.65 -14.18 1.05
N TRP A 150 15.68 -15.08 1.20
CA TRP A 150 15.86 -16.53 1.01
C TRP A 150 16.46 -16.90 -0.34
N LYS A 151 15.88 -16.40 -1.43
CA LYS A 151 16.30 -16.71 -2.80
C LYS A 151 17.75 -16.28 -3.04
N ARG A 152 18.07 -15.03 -2.72
CA ARG A 152 19.41 -14.45 -2.86
C ARG A 152 20.46 -15.20 -2.03
N THR A 153 20.12 -15.60 -0.80
CA THR A 153 21.01 -16.39 0.05
C THR A 153 21.25 -17.78 -0.54
N LYS A 154 20.21 -18.44 -1.06
CA LYS A 154 20.34 -19.77 -1.69
C LYS A 154 21.20 -19.76 -2.94
N GLU A 155 21.03 -18.76 -3.81
CA GLU A 155 21.85 -18.58 -5.01
C GLU A 155 23.32 -18.35 -4.64
N LYS A 156 23.60 -17.53 -3.62
CA LYS A 156 24.96 -17.27 -3.13
C LYS A 156 25.60 -18.53 -2.51
N GLU A 157 24.83 -19.34 -1.78
CA GLU A 157 25.29 -20.61 -1.23
C GLU A 157 25.66 -21.61 -2.33
N GLU A 158 24.85 -21.69 -3.39
CA GLU A 158 25.13 -22.57 -4.53
C GLU A 158 26.36 -22.12 -5.31
N GLN A 159 26.52 -20.82 -5.54
CA GLN A 159 27.73 -20.26 -6.19
C GLN A 159 29.00 -20.55 -5.41
N ARG A 160 28.96 -20.49 -4.07
CA ARG A 160 30.13 -20.79 -3.23
C ARG A 160 30.50 -22.28 -3.19
N ARG A 161 29.57 -23.16 -3.56
CA ARG A 161 29.79 -24.62 -3.63
C ARG A 161 30.33 -25.07 -4.98
N ARG A 162 30.27 -24.21 -5.99
CA ARG A 162 30.87 -24.42 -7.32
C ARG A 162 32.30 -23.88 -7.30
#